data_AF-A0A8S8YU91-F1
#
_entry.id   AF-A0A8S8YU91-F1
#
_cell.length_a   1.000
_cell.length_b   1.000
_cell.length_c   1.000
_cell.angle_alpha   90.00
_cell.angle_beta   90.00
_cell.angle_gamma   90.00
#
_symmetry.space_group_name_H-M   'P 1'
#
loop_
_entity.id
_entity.type
_entity.pdbx_description
1 polymer ?
#
loop_
_entity_poly.entity_id
_entity_poly.type
_entity_poly.pdbx_seq_one_letter_code
_entity_poly.pdbx_strand_id
1 'polypeptide(L)'
;MAETAKIVSPYKTVLHPSPEAGCSLSDAITAQDVRDIRAKYPELPVVCYINTSAEVKAECDVCVTSSNYLKICERLPGDGLIFVPDRFMGKHLQNHLAGKKDVIIFDGECEVHAAFTGEKIRTWRSELEMWVWTYRS
;
A
#
# COMPACT_ATOMS: atom_id res chain seq x y z
N MET A 1 10.05 -2.47 7.31
CA MET A 1 9.50 -3.38 8.36
C MET A 1 10.37 -3.46 9.61
N ALA A 2 11.70 -3.64 9.50
CA ALA A 2 12.59 -3.63 10.68
C ALA A 2 12.46 -2.33 11.49
N GLU A 3 12.34 -1.19 10.81
CA GLU A 3 12.02 0.10 11.44
C GLU A 3 10.71 0.05 12.25
N THR A 4 9.63 -0.47 11.67
CA THR A 4 8.35 -0.65 12.39
C THR A 4 8.54 -1.52 13.64
N ALA A 5 9.28 -2.62 13.55
CA ALA A 5 9.59 -3.47 14.70
C ALA A 5 10.36 -2.69 15.78
N LYS A 6 11.29 -1.81 15.39
CA LYS A 6 12.02 -0.94 16.30
C LYS A 6 11.14 0.14 16.94
N ILE A 7 10.24 0.75 16.17
CA ILE A 7 9.26 1.74 16.67
C ILE A 7 8.39 1.13 17.78
N VAL A 8 7.88 -0.09 17.59
CA VAL A 8 7.01 -0.75 18.58
C VAL A 8 7.77 -1.48 19.70
N SER A 9 9.10 -1.54 19.62
CA SER A 9 9.96 -2.16 20.64
C SER A 9 11.22 -1.31 20.87
N PRO A 10 11.06 -0.07 21.36
CA PRO A 10 12.13 0.93 21.36
C PRO A 10 13.36 0.50 22.16
N TYR A 11 13.17 -0.28 23.24
CA TYR A 11 14.25 -0.74 24.11
C TYR A 11 14.88 -2.07 23.68
N LYS A 12 14.33 -2.75 22.67
CA LYS A 12 14.88 -4.02 22.18
C LYS A 12 15.85 -3.77 21.03
N THR A 13 16.85 -4.63 20.93
CA THR A 13 17.70 -4.72 19.75
C THR A 13 16.90 -5.41 18.63
N VAL A 14 16.79 -4.74 17.48
CA VAL A 14 16.21 -5.30 16.26
C VAL A 14 17.34 -5.49 15.27
N LEU A 15 17.51 -6.73 14.78
CA LEU A 15 18.57 -7.07 13.84
C LEU A 15 17.99 -7.13 12.42
N HIS A 16 18.59 -6.37 11.51
CA HIS A 16 18.30 -6.43 10.09
C HIS A 16 19.52 -7.01 9.36
N PRO A 17 19.48 -8.28 8.93
CA PRO A 17 20.68 -8.99 8.50
C PRO A 17 21.23 -8.56 7.14
N SER A 18 20.46 -7.78 6.36
CA SER A 18 20.83 -7.35 5.01
C SER A 18 20.44 -5.89 4.81
N PRO A 19 21.37 -4.92 4.96
CA PRO A 19 21.07 -3.50 4.78
C PRO A 19 20.48 -3.13 3.41
N GLU A 20 20.79 -3.92 2.38
CA GLU A 20 20.30 -3.72 1.00
C GLU A 20 18.85 -4.19 0.78
N ALA A 21 18.21 -4.84 1.77
CA ALA A 21 16.86 -5.36 1.61
C ALA A 21 15.81 -4.22 1.71
N GLY A 22 15.49 -3.63 0.56
CA GLY A 22 14.56 -2.51 0.42
C GLY A 22 13.13 -2.91 0.02
N CYS A 23 12.35 -1.89 -0.35
CA CYS A 23 10.99 -2.06 -0.84
C CYS A 23 10.64 -0.92 -1.80
N SER A 24 10.39 -1.24 -3.07
CA SER A 24 10.03 -0.26 -4.11
C SER A 24 8.90 0.69 -3.71
N LEU A 25 7.90 0.22 -2.96
CA LEU A 25 6.83 1.08 -2.42
C LEU A 25 7.32 2.07 -1.37
N SER A 26 8.21 1.63 -0.47
CA SER A 26 8.77 2.49 0.56
C SER A 26 9.69 3.55 -0.03
N ASP A 27 10.41 3.19 -1.08
CA ASP A 27 11.37 4.08 -1.77
C ASP A 27 10.66 5.06 -2.71
N ALA A 28 9.40 4.79 -3.09
CA ALA A 28 8.60 5.64 -3.98
C ALA A 28 8.07 6.92 -3.33
N ILE A 29 8.14 7.05 -2.00
CA ILE A 29 7.61 8.22 -1.28
C ILE A 29 8.55 8.67 -0.17
N THR A 30 8.69 9.98 -0.02
CA THR A 30 9.48 10.63 1.03
C THR A 30 8.58 11.33 2.06
N ALA A 31 9.14 11.65 3.23
CA ALA A 31 8.45 12.50 4.20
C ALA A 31 8.11 13.89 3.63
N GLN A 32 8.95 14.41 2.73
CA GLN A 32 8.69 15.70 2.09
C GLN A 32 7.48 15.64 1.15
N ASP A 33 7.32 14.55 0.39
CA ASP A 33 6.15 14.35 -0.46
C ASP A 33 4.85 14.39 0.37
N VAL A 34 4.86 13.77 1.56
CA VAL A 34 3.70 13.82 2.47
C VAL A 34 3.43 15.25 2.95
N ARG A 35 4.47 16.01 3.33
CA ARG A 35 4.31 17.42 3.74
C ARG A 35 3.73 18.27 2.61
N ASP A 36 4.20 18.08 1.39
CA ASP A 36 3.70 18.80 0.21
C ASP A 36 2.24 18.44 -0.10
N ILE A 37 1.86 17.17 0.10
CA ILE A 37 0.47 16.72 -0.01
C ILE A 37 -0.39 17.36 1.09
N ARG A 38 0.07 17.39 2.35
CA ARG A 38 -0.65 18.04 3.45
C ARG A 38 -0.82 19.54 3.22
N ALA A 39 0.17 20.21 2.63
CA ALA A 39 0.05 21.62 2.27
C ALA A 39 -1.04 21.87 1.22
N LYS A 40 -1.27 20.91 0.30
CA LYS A 40 -2.34 20.97 -0.70
C LYS A 40 -3.71 20.61 -0.14
N TYR A 41 -3.76 19.71 0.83
CA TYR A 41 -4.99 19.15 1.40
C TYR A 41 -4.95 19.11 2.94
N PRO A 42 -4.93 20.28 3.61
CA PRO A 42 -4.68 20.35 5.06
C PRO A 42 -5.75 19.66 5.91
N GLU A 43 -6.98 19.56 5.39
CA GLU A 43 -8.14 18.99 6.10
C GLU A 43 -8.30 17.48 5.91
N LEU A 44 -7.54 16.85 4.99
CA LEU A 44 -7.68 15.42 4.70
C LEU A 44 -6.67 14.60 5.49
N PRO A 45 -7.09 13.50 6.17
CA PRO A 45 -6.17 12.61 6.83
C PRO A 45 -5.31 11.86 5.79
N VAL A 46 -4.02 11.72 6.10
CA VAL A 46 -3.06 10.94 5.34
C VAL A 46 -2.94 9.55 5.94
N VAL A 47 -3.32 8.55 5.16
CA VAL A 47 -3.22 7.12 5.47
C VAL A 47 -2.01 6.53 4.76
N CYS A 48 -1.08 5.96 5.51
CA CYS A 48 0.06 5.25 4.94
C CYS A 48 -0.07 3.73 5.06
N TYR A 49 0.24 3.02 3.99
CA TYR A 49 0.51 1.60 4.05
C TYR A 49 1.81 1.34 4.84
N ILE A 50 1.88 0.20 5.54
CA ILE A 50 3.02 -0.18 6.39
C ILE A 50 4.36 -0.22 5.62
N ASN A 51 4.30 -0.44 4.30
CA ASN A 51 5.43 -0.41 3.38
C ASN A 51 5.83 1.04 3.03
N THR A 52 6.30 1.73 4.05
CA THR A 52 6.82 3.12 4.05
C THR A 52 7.95 3.22 5.06
N SER A 53 8.78 4.26 4.99
CA SER A 53 9.82 4.52 5.98
C SER A 53 9.23 5.00 7.31
N ALA A 54 10.04 4.98 8.37
CA ALA A 54 9.68 5.56 9.66
C ALA A 54 9.40 7.07 9.58
N GLU A 55 10.16 7.81 8.77
CA GLU A 55 9.96 9.25 8.57
C GLU A 55 8.61 9.54 7.88
N VAL A 56 8.22 8.76 6.87
CA VAL A 56 6.92 8.91 6.20
C VAL A 56 5.79 8.65 7.18
N LYS A 57 5.92 7.61 8.02
CA LYS A 57 4.94 7.32 9.07
C LYS A 57 4.77 8.46 10.07
N ALA A 58 5.83 9.21 10.36
CA ALA A 58 5.78 10.33 11.29
C ALA A 58 4.93 11.50 10.76
N GLU A 59 4.80 11.62 9.44
CA GLU A 59 4.00 12.67 8.77
C GLU A 59 2.54 12.24 8.48
N CYS A 60 2.20 10.97 8.75
CA CYS A 60 0.89 10.39 8.46
C CYS A 60 0.02 10.28 9.71
N ASP A 61 -1.30 10.34 9.53
CA ASP A 61 -2.26 10.28 10.63
C ASP A 61 -2.54 8.84 11.08
N VAL A 62 -2.44 7.87 10.17
CA VAL A 62 -2.62 6.44 10.50
C VAL A 62 -1.81 5.54 9.56
N CYS A 63 -1.31 4.44 10.13
CA CYS A 63 -0.67 3.36 9.38
C CYS A 63 -1.57 2.13 9.29
N VAL A 64 -1.66 1.54 8.09
CA VAL A 64 -2.52 0.38 7.79
C VAL A 64 -1.72 -0.75 7.14
N THR A 65 -2.31 -1.95 7.12
CA THR A 65 -1.81 -3.12 6.38
C THR A 65 -2.81 -3.52 5.30
N SER A 66 -2.40 -4.42 4.39
CA SER A 66 -3.27 -4.98 3.35
C SER A 66 -4.46 -5.75 3.94
N SER A 67 -4.39 -6.19 5.19
CA SER A 67 -5.48 -6.91 5.88
C SER A 67 -6.52 -6.02 6.54
N ASN A 68 -6.25 -4.72 6.74
CA ASN A 68 -7.14 -3.85 7.55
C ASN A 68 -7.46 -2.48 6.95
N TYR A 69 -6.79 -2.06 5.87
CA TYR A 69 -6.96 -0.71 5.30
C TYR A 69 -8.40 -0.35 4.96
N LEU A 70 -9.19 -1.26 4.36
CA LEU A 70 -10.60 -0.98 4.05
C LEU A 70 -11.40 -0.61 5.31
N LYS A 71 -11.26 -1.43 6.35
CA LYS A 71 -11.99 -1.25 7.62
C LYS A 71 -11.56 0.02 8.36
N ILE A 72 -10.27 0.34 8.33
CA ILE A 72 -9.75 1.55 8.98
C ILE A 72 -10.20 2.79 8.21
N CYS A 73 -9.99 2.82 6.88
CA CYS A 73 -10.33 3.95 6.03
C CYS A 73 -11.84 4.25 5.99
N GLU A 74 -12.70 3.23 6.00
CA GLU A 74 -14.16 3.43 6.08
C GLU A 74 -14.56 4.13 7.39
N ARG A 75 -13.83 3.90 8.48
CA ARG A 75 -14.13 4.44 9.81
C ARG A 75 -13.44 5.76 10.14
N LEU A 76 -12.53 6.22 9.29
CA LEU A 76 -11.92 7.54 9.48
C LEU A 76 -13.02 8.61 9.45
N PRO A 77 -12.90 9.69 10.24
CA PRO A 77 -13.84 10.81 10.16
C PRO A 77 -13.71 11.55 8.82
N GLY A 78 -14.68 12.40 8.49
CA GLY A 78 -14.69 13.24 7.29
C GLY A 78 -15.14 12.53 6.01
N ASP A 79 -15.15 13.26 4.90
CA ASP A 79 -15.68 12.79 3.62
C ASP A 79 -14.59 12.37 2.63
N GLY A 80 -13.32 12.41 3.04
CA GLY A 80 -12.22 11.98 2.20
C GLY A 80 -10.94 11.66 2.95
N LEU A 81 -9.97 11.11 2.24
CA LEU A 81 -8.64 10.79 2.74
C LEU A 81 -7.62 10.74 1.61
N ILE A 82 -6.35 10.82 1.99
CA ILE A 82 -5.21 10.57 1.11
C ILE A 82 -4.64 9.20 1.44
N PHE A 83 -4.37 8.39 0.43
CA PHE A 83 -3.79 7.06 0.57
C PHE A 83 -2.42 6.97 -0.09
N VAL A 84 -1.40 6.59 0.68
CA VAL A 84 -0.02 6.47 0.21
C VAL A 84 0.61 5.12 0.59
N PRO A 85 1.62 4.62 -0.16
CA PRO A 85 2.06 5.06 -1.48
C PRO A 85 1.49 4.18 -2.61
N ASP A 86 0.80 3.08 -2.31
CA ASP A 86 0.43 2.06 -3.29
C ASP A 86 -0.82 2.43 -4.08
N ARG A 87 -0.63 2.69 -5.38
CA ARG A 87 -1.70 3.08 -6.31
C ARG A 87 -2.73 2.00 -6.56
N PHE A 88 -2.34 0.72 -6.57
CA PHE A 88 -3.25 -0.39 -6.83
C PHE A 88 -4.14 -0.65 -5.61
N MET A 89 -3.55 -0.65 -4.42
CA MET A 89 -4.28 -0.73 -3.15
C MET A 89 -5.17 0.50 -2.95
N GLY A 90 -4.66 1.69 -3.28
CA GLY A 90 -5.42 2.93 -3.30
C GLY A 90 -6.60 2.89 -4.26
N LYS A 91 -6.42 2.34 -5.47
CA LYS A 91 -7.51 2.19 -6.44
C LYS A 91 -8.58 1.22 -5.97
N HIS A 92 -8.17 0.10 -5.36
CA HIS A 92 -9.11 -0.83 -4.75
C HIS A 92 -9.90 -0.17 -3.60
N LEU A 93 -9.23 0.63 -2.76
CA LEU A 93 -9.87 1.41 -1.70
C LEU A 93 -10.88 2.43 -2.28
N GLN A 94 -10.47 3.17 -3.32
CA GLN A 94 -11.34 4.15 -4.00
C GLN A 94 -12.61 3.49 -4.55
N ASN A 95 -12.49 2.31 -5.16
CA ASN A 95 -13.64 1.54 -5.63
C ASN A 95 -14.53 1.08 -4.46
N HIS A 96 -13.93 0.63 -3.36
CA HIS A 96 -14.67 0.18 -2.17
C HIS A 96 -15.45 1.30 -1.48
N LEU A 97 -14.90 2.52 -1.48
CA LEU A 97 -15.48 3.71 -0.84
C LEU A 97 -16.27 4.60 -1.81
N ALA A 98 -16.46 4.17 -3.06
CA ALA A 98 -17.17 4.94 -4.07
C ALA A 98 -18.57 5.38 -3.57
N GLY A 99 -18.85 6.68 -3.64
CA GLY A 99 -20.09 7.28 -3.15
C GLY A 99 -20.19 7.43 -1.63
N LYS A 100 -19.17 7.02 -0.87
CA LYS A 100 -19.07 7.20 0.58
C LYS A 100 -17.99 8.21 0.98
N LYS A 101 -16.81 8.10 0.37
CA LYS A 101 -15.64 8.96 0.67
C LYS A 101 -14.77 9.16 -0.57
N ASP A 102 -14.19 10.35 -0.70
CA ASP A 102 -13.19 10.65 -1.72
C ASP A 102 -11.80 10.15 -1.31
N VAL A 103 -11.12 9.48 -2.23
CA VAL A 103 -9.77 8.92 -1.99
C VAL A 103 -8.81 9.52 -3.00
N ILE A 104 -7.86 10.32 -2.49
CA ILE A 104 -6.72 10.83 -3.26
C ILE A 104 -5.59 9.80 -3.13
N ILE A 105 -4.97 9.42 -4.24
CA ILE A 105 -4.01 8.32 -4.31
C ILE A 105 -2.65 8.85 -4.74
N PHE A 106 -1.59 8.44 -4.05
CA PHE A 106 -0.22 8.63 -4.50
C PHE A 106 0.18 7.56 -5.53
N ASP A 107 0.90 7.93 -6.58
CA ASP A 107 1.21 7.06 -7.73
C ASP A 107 2.49 6.24 -7.54
N GLY A 108 2.59 5.52 -6.42
CA GLY A 108 3.65 4.53 -6.18
C GLY A 108 3.18 3.11 -6.48
N GLU A 109 4.10 2.19 -6.73
CA GLU A 109 3.76 0.78 -6.98
C GLU A 109 4.80 -0.21 -6.47
N CYS A 110 4.35 -1.44 -6.25
CA CYS A 110 5.23 -2.56 -6.00
C CYS A 110 5.62 -3.20 -7.34
N GLU A 111 6.90 -3.15 -7.68
CA GLU A 111 7.43 -3.72 -8.94
C GLU A 111 7.04 -5.19 -9.15
N VAL A 112 6.98 -5.96 -8.05
CA VAL A 112 6.60 -7.39 -8.09
C VAL A 112 5.13 -7.55 -8.47
N HIS A 113 4.25 -6.75 -7.88
CA HIS A 113 2.81 -6.85 -8.15
C HIS A 113 2.43 -6.22 -9.50
N ALA A 114 3.15 -5.18 -9.94
CA ALA A 114 2.98 -4.59 -11.26
C ALA A 114 3.24 -5.58 -12.40
N ALA A 115 4.06 -6.62 -12.17
CA ALA A 115 4.33 -7.66 -13.14
C ALA A 115 3.12 -8.58 -13.43
N PHE A 116 2.07 -8.57 -12.60
CA PHE A 116 0.87 -9.40 -12.80
C PHE A 116 -0.17 -8.63 -13.62
N THR A 117 -0.25 -8.95 -14.91
CA THR A 117 -1.22 -8.33 -15.82
C THR A 117 -2.44 -9.23 -16.02
N GLY A 118 -3.57 -8.63 -16.39
CA GLY A 118 -4.78 -9.39 -16.73
C GLY A 118 -4.57 -10.32 -17.93
N GLU A 119 -3.64 -9.99 -18.83
CA GLU A 119 -3.24 -10.86 -19.93
C GLU A 119 -2.54 -12.13 -19.42
N LYS A 120 -1.53 -12.00 -18.55
CA LYS A 120 -0.86 -13.16 -17.95
C LYS A 120 -1.84 -14.09 -17.24
N ILE A 121 -2.80 -13.54 -16.51
CA ILE A 121 -3.85 -14.33 -15.84
C ILE A 121 -4.71 -15.10 -16.85
N ARG A 122 -5.12 -14.46 -17.95
CA ARG A 122 -5.89 -15.13 -19.01
C ARG A 122 -5.08 -16.24 -19.69
N THR A 123 -3.80 -15.99 -19.96
CA THR A 123 -2.89 -17.00 -20.52
C THR A 123 -2.76 -18.20 -19.60
N TRP A 124 -2.44 -18.00 -18.31
CA TRP A 124 -2.32 -19.09 -17.35
C TRP A 124 -3.62 -19.88 -17.18
N ARG A 125 -4.79 -19.20 -17.20
CA ARG A 125 -6.09 -19.89 -17.16
C ARG A 125 -6.26 -20.81 -18.36
N SER A 126 -5.99 -20.31 -19.57
CA SER A 126 -6.10 -21.09 -20.80
C SER A 126 -5.15 -22.30 -20.78
N GLU A 127 -3.92 -22.12 -20.33
CA GLU A 127 -2.92 -23.19 -20.24
C GLU A 127 -3.36 -24.29 -19.27
N LEU A 128 -3.89 -23.92 -18.10
CA LEU A 128 -4.41 -24.87 -17.11
C LEU A 128 -5.64 -25.62 -17.63
N GLU A 129 -6.55 -24.95 -18.34
CA GLU A 129 -7.72 -25.59 -18.96
C GLU A 129 -7.31 -26.64 -19.99
N MET A 130 -6.31 -26.35 -20.85
CA MET A 130 -5.75 -27.33 -21.77
C MET A 130 -5.06 -28.50 -21.04
N TRP A 131 -4.33 -28.20 -19.96
CA TRP A 131 -3.63 -29.22 -19.17
C TRP A 131 -4.60 -30.21 -18.51
N VAL A 132 -5.67 -29.69 -17.91
CA VAL A 132 -6.74 -30.50 -17.30
C VAL A 132 -7.41 -31.40 -18.34
N TRP A 133 -7.63 -30.91 -19.56
CA TRP A 133 -8.23 -31.70 -20.65
C TRP A 133 -7.29 -32.80 -21.16
N THR A 134 -6.00 -32.50 -21.26
CA THR A 134 -4.97 -33.42 -21.79
C THR A 134 -4.63 -34.57 -20.82
N TYR A 135 -4.72 -34.36 -19.51
CA TYR A 135 -4.30 -35.35 -18.49
C TYR A 135 -5.44 -36.00 -17.69
N ARG A 136 -6.71 -35.68 -17.99
CA ARG A 136 -7.89 -36.38 -17.44
C ARG A 136 -8.57 -37.33 -18.44
N SER A 137 -8.05 -37.46 -19.66
CA SER A 137 -8.45 -38.46 -20.66
C SER A 137 -7.48 -39.65 -20.66
#